data_AF-A0A1B6FNA2-F1
#
_entry.id   AF-A0A1B6FNA2-F1
#
_cell.length_a   1.000
_cell.length_b   1.000
_cell.length_c   1.000
_cell.angle_alpha   90.00
_cell.angle_beta   90.00
_cell.angle_gamma   90.00
#
_symmetry.space_group_name_H-M   'P 1'
#
loop_
_entity.id
_entity.type
_entity.pdbx_description
1 polymer ?
#
loop_
_entity_poly.entity_id
_entity_poly.type
_entity_poly.pdbx_seq_one_letter_code
_entity_poly.pdbx_strand_id
1 'polypeptide(L)'
;CQTEVESGGPAGRVDKPVQTDGSVEQVSRHDRAVQTGDLQEEEEVHPRPLEECVAIYKEKGSAGSLCDAEVRALVRASYIPTYQIEKAVGDPERGVGIRRQIVGQSGDFTDALTQLPYRNYDYSKVLGACCENVIGYVPMPVGVAGPLLLDGRLVHVPLATTEGCLVASTNRGTRALLQCGVSSRVVADGMTRGPVVRFPSMTRASEAMLWMQTPENFQTMKDSFDSTSRYARLTKLHVRIAGRLLFIRFVATTGDAMGMNMLSKGTEMSLKTVQQHFSDMEVLSLSGNFCSDKKPAAVNWIEGRGKSVVCEAVVPGHIVTSVLKTSVSALIDVNISKNMIGSAVAGSIGGFNAHAANIVTAIFIATGQDPAQVVSSSNCMTLMEPWGEGEDLYISCTMPSIEIGTVGGGTQLPAQAACLDMLGVKGPNETCPGENANMLARIVCGTVLAGELSLMSALAAGHLVRSHLRHNRSSTNTAPTTSNFHPSRPSCTSS
;
A
#
# COMPACT_ATOMS: atom_id res chain seq x y z
N CYS A 1 31.00 70.13 14.89
CA CYS A 1 29.94 70.67 15.75
C CYS A 1 29.08 69.52 16.25
N GLN A 2 28.94 69.43 17.58
CA GLN A 2 28.00 68.60 18.34
C GLN A 2 26.54 68.87 17.84
N THR A 3 25.50 68.04 18.01
CA THR A 3 25.06 67.24 19.18
C THR A 3 23.91 66.28 18.77
N GLU A 4 23.81 65.14 19.49
CA GLU A 4 22.62 64.40 20.03
C GLU A 4 21.46 63.92 19.10
N VAL A 5 21.23 62.61 18.90
CA VAL A 5 20.56 61.55 19.72
C VAL A 5 19.04 61.71 19.83
N GLU A 6 18.27 60.82 19.17
CA GLU A 6 17.23 60.00 19.82
C GLU A 6 16.68 58.86 18.92
N SER A 7 16.26 57.81 19.60
CA SER A 7 15.97 56.44 19.18
C SER A 7 14.56 56.19 18.63
N GLY A 8 14.43 55.25 17.68
CA GLY A 8 13.14 54.63 17.33
C GLY A 8 13.33 53.43 16.39
N GLY A 9 13.28 52.21 16.93
CA GLY A 9 13.45 50.95 16.19
C GLY A 9 12.29 50.64 15.21
N PRO A 10 12.51 49.75 14.22
CA PRO A 10 11.49 49.45 13.23
C PRO A 10 10.43 48.51 13.80
N ALA A 11 9.17 48.93 13.67
CA ALA A 11 7.99 48.15 14.02
C ALA A 11 8.02 46.77 13.33
N GLY A 12 7.95 45.72 14.14
CA GLY A 12 7.86 44.33 13.68
C GLY A 12 6.62 44.11 12.84
N ARG A 13 6.81 43.58 11.63
CA ARG A 13 5.73 42.90 10.90
C ARG A 13 5.42 41.61 11.64
N VAL A 14 4.35 41.65 12.43
CA VAL A 14 3.70 40.46 12.97
C VAL A 14 2.96 39.79 11.81
N ASP A 15 3.41 38.59 11.42
CA ASP A 15 2.69 37.71 10.52
C ASP A 15 1.33 37.36 11.16
N LYS A 16 0.25 37.87 10.55
CA LYS A 16 -1.11 37.47 10.90
C LYS A 16 -1.35 36.03 10.43
N PRO A 17 -1.91 35.15 11.26
CA PRO A 17 -2.39 33.85 10.81
C PRO A 17 -3.53 34.06 9.81
N VAL A 18 -3.56 33.24 8.76
CA VAL A 18 -4.70 33.16 7.83
C VAL A 18 -5.89 32.58 8.59
N GLN A 19 -6.68 33.44 9.21
CA GLN A 19 -8.04 33.16 9.64
C GLN A 19 -8.95 33.25 8.42
N THR A 20 -9.49 32.13 7.99
CA THR A 20 -10.71 32.11 7.17
C THR A 20 -11.91 32.14 8.10
N ASP A 21 -12.22 33.32 8.65
CA ASP A 21 -13.56 33.61 9.16
C ASP A 21 -14.34 34.25 8.00
N GLY A 22 -14.88 33.39 7.14
CA GLY A 22 -15.87 33.76 6.14
C GLY A 22 -17.24 33.28 6.61
N SER A 23 -18.17 34.21 6.78
CA SER A 23 -19.58 33.98 7.09
C SER A 23 -20.18 32.90 6.19
N VAL A 24 -20.59 31.78 6.78
CA VAL A 24 -21.32 30.71 6.11
C VAL A 24 -22.77 31.18 5.91
N GLU A 25 -23.08 31.68 4.72
CA GLU A 25 -24.45 31.60 4.21
C GLU A 25 -24.79 30.11 4.02
N GLN A 26 -25.82 29.65 4.71
CA GLN A 26 -26.35 28.29 4.58
C GLN A 26 -26.93 28.08 3.17
N VAL A 27 -26.08 27.65 2.24
CA VAL A 27 -26.53 26.99 1.02
C VAL A 27 -26.45 25.49 1.28
N SER A 28 -27.60 24.84 1.46
CA SER A 28 -27.67 23.40 1.68
C SER A 28 -27.24 22.64 0.43
N ARG A 29 -25.95 22.29 0.32
CA ARG A 29 -25.49 21.22 -0.56
C ARG A 29 -25.46 19.93 0.25
N HIS A 30 -26.41 19.05 -0.02
CA HIS A 30 -26.42 17.68 0.48
C HIS A 30 -25.32 16.87 -0.21
N ASP A 31 -24.20 16.68 0.48
CA ASP A 31 -23.26 15.60 0.16
C ASP A 31 -23.50 14.48 1.19
N ARG A 32 -24.46 13.59 0.88
CA ARG A 32 -24.86 12.45 1.73
C ARG A 32 -24.10 11.19 1.27
N ALA A 33 -22.82 11.06 1.64
CA ALA A 33 -22.01 9.90 1.26
C ALA A 33 -21.90 8.79 2.32
N VAL A 34 -22.53 8.93 3.49
CA VAL A 34 -22.60 7.85 4.49
C VAL A 34 -24.02 7.79 5.05
N GLN A 35 -24.90 7.07 4.35
CA GLN A 35 -26.19 6.68 4.91
C GLN A 35 -26.02 5.32 5.60
N THR A 36 -25.90 5.34 6.92
CA THR A 36 -26.04 4.17 7.82
C THR A 36 -27.43 4.12 8.46
N GLY A 37 -28.45 4.63 7.77
CA GLY A 37 -29.84 4.61 8.26
C GLY A 37 -30.51 3.28 7.93
N ASP A 38 -30.41 2.30 8.84
CA ASP A 38 -31.33 1.15 8.88
C ASP A 38 -32.57 1.55 9.66
N LEU A 39 -33.57 2.14 8.99
CA LEU A 39 -34.98 2.12 9.41
C LEU A 39 -35.84 2.32 8.15
N GLN A 40 -35.89 1.31 7.28
CA GLN A 40 -37.10 1.08 6.49
C GLN A 40 -37.86 0.01 7.25
N GLU A 41 -39.09 0.34 7.67
CA GLU A 41 -40.06 -0.60 8.22
C GLU A 41 -40.16 -1.77 7.24
N GLU A 42 -39.64 -2.94 7.62
CA GLU A 42 -39.93 -4.18 6.90
C GLU A 42 -41.44 -4.38 6.99
N GLU A 43 -42.14 -4.43 5.84
CA GLU A 43 -43.50 -4.98 5.80
C GLU A 43 -43.51 -6.31 6.57
N GLU A 44 -44.52 -6.55 7.41
CA GLU A 44 -44.70 -7.81 8.15
C GLU A 44 -44.91 -8.98 7.16
N VAL A 45 -43.83 -9.43 6.52
CA VAL A 45 -43.82 -10.63 5.70
C VAL A 45 -43.61 -11.80 6.66
N HIS A 46 -44.70 -12.48 6.98
CA HIS A 46 -44.63 -13.72 7.76
C HIS A 46 -43.78 -14.76 7.01
N PRO A 47 -42.69 -15.26 7.61
CA PRO A 47 -41.80 -16.20 6.94
C PRO A 47 -42.52 -17.54 6.72
N ARG A 48 -42.40 -18.09 5.51
CA ARG A 48 -42.89 -19.43 5.16
C ARG A 48 -42.15 -20.51 5.98
N PRO A 49 -42.77 -21.70 6.14
CA PRO A 49 -42.08 -22.86 6.70
C PRO A 49 -40.80 -23.20 5.93
N LEU A 50 -39.83 -23.79 6.63
CA LEU A 50 -38.52 -24.13 6.06
C LEU A 50 -38.66 -25.07 4.86
N GLU A 51 -39.58 -26.04 4.92
CA GLU A 51 -39.82 -27.01 3.87
C GLU A 51 -40.26 -26.36 2.56
N GLU A 52 -41.12 -25.34 2.65
CA GLU A 52 -41.58 -24.57 1.49
C GLU A 52 -40.43 -23.71 0.92
N CYS A 53 -39.64 -23.08 1.79
CA CYS A 53 -38.46 -22.32 1.36
C CYS A 53 -37.44 -23.22 0.63
N VAL A 54 -37.23 -24.45 1.12
CA VAL A 54 -36.36 -25.43 0.49
C VAL A 54 -36.91 -25.87 -0.87
N ALA A 55 -38.22 -26.08 -0.98
CA ALA A 55 -38.86 -26.43 -2.25
C ALA A 55 -38.67 -25.31 -3.29
N ILE A 56 -38.93 -24.06 -2.91
CA ILE A 56 -38.75 -22.88 -3.78
C ILE A 56 -37.29 -22.76 -4.22
N TYR A 57 -36.33 -22.88 -3.29
CA TYR A 57 -34.91 -22.77 -3.60
C TYR A 57 -34.44 -23.87 -4.56
N LYS A 58 -34.90 -25.12 -4.36
CA LYS A 58 -34.56 -26.25 -5.24
C LYS A 58 -35.21 -26.15 -6.61
N GLU A 59 -36.44 -25.69 -6.69
CA GLU A 59 -37.17 -25.53 -7.95
C GLU A 59 -36.59 -24.40 -8.80
N LYS A 60 -36.37 -23.22 -8.20
CA LYS A 60 -35.92 -22.03 -8.92
C LYS A 60 -34.41 -21.94 -9.07
N GLY A 61 -33.64 -22.71 -8.29
CA GLY A 61 -32.18 -22.57 -8.19
C GLY A 61 -31.72 -21.22 -7.63
N SER A 62 -32.63 -20.46 -7.00
CA SER A 62 -32.38 -19.11 -6.47
C SER A 62 -33.29 -18.84 -5.26
N ALA A 63 -32.73 -18.10 -4.30
CA ALA A 63 -33.40 -17.59 -3.11
C ALA A 63 -33.87 -16.13 -3.29
N GLY A 64 -33.80 -15.57 -4.50
CA GLY A 64 -34.16 -14.18 -4.76
C GLY A 64 -35.60 -13.82 -4.39
N SER A 65 -36.54 -14.77 -4.51
CA SER A 65 -37.96 -14.57 -4.14
C SER A 65 -38.30 -14.89 -2.68
N LEU A 66 -37.31 -15.25 -1.86
CA LEU A 66 -37.49 -15.47 -0.43
C LEU A 66 -37.21 -14.18 0.34
N CYS A 67 -37.83 -13.97 1.50
CA CYS A 67 -37.50 -12.83 2.37
C CYS A 67 -36.22 -13.13 3.17
N ASP A 68 -35.62 -12.10 3.79
CA ASP A 68 -34.33 -12.25 4.48
C ASP A 68 -34.41 -13.26 5.64
N ALA A 69 -35.52 -13.30 6.38
CA ALA A 69 -35.73 -14.28 7.44
C ALA A 69 -35.71 -15.73 6.94
N GLU A 70 -36.32 -15.99 5.77
CA GLU A 70 -36.35 -17.30 5.12
C GLU A 70 -34.96 -17.71 4.60
N VAL A 71 -34.23 -16.77 3.98
CA VAL A 71 -32.86 -17.03 3.54
C VAL A 71 -31.94 -17.35 4.73
N ARG A 72 -32.06 -16.60 5.83
CA ARG A 72 -31.32 -16.91 7.08
C ARG A 72 -31.66 -18.31 7.61
N ALA A 73 -32.93 -18.72 7.55
CA ALA A 73 -33.35 -20.07 7.96
C ALA A 73 -32.71 -21.16 7.08
N LEU A 74 -32.67 -20.96 5.75
CA LEU A 74 -32.00 -21.87 4.82
C LEU A 74 -30.48 -21.97 5.07
N VAL A 75 -29.83 -20.87 5.40
CA VAL A 75 -28.40 -20.86 5.76
C VAL A 75 -28.15 -21.61 7.07
N ARG A 76 -28.95 -21.35 8.11
CA ARG A 76 -28.85 -22.05 9.41
C ARG A 76 -29.07 -23.56 9.27
N ALA A 77 -30.00 -23.96 8.42
CA ALA A 77 -30.26 -25.36 8.10
C ALA A 77 -29.27 -25.95 7.06
N SER A 78 -28.21 -25.22 6.69
CA SER A 78 -27.15 -25.66 5.77
C SER A 78 -27.59 -25.99 4.35
N TYR A 79 -28.74 -25.48 3.89
CA TYR A 79 -29.16 -25.57 2.49
C TYR A 79 -28.44 -24.56 1.58
N ILE A 80 -28.02 -23.43 2.14
CA ILE A 80 -27.24 -22.40 1.46
C ILE A 80 -25.94 -22.17 2.26
N PRO A 81 -24.75 -22.44 1.68
CA PRO A 81 -23.49 -22.11 2.34
C PRO A 81 -23.32 -20.59 2.52
N THR A 82 -22.79 -20.14 3.66
CA THR A 82 -22.65 -18.72 4.00
C THR A 82 -21.86 -17.89 2.97
N TYR A 83 -20.90 -18.51 2.29
CA TYR A 83 -20.08 -17.86 1.25
C TYR A 83 -20.78 -17.78 -0.13
N GLN A 84 -21.96 -18.38 -0.28
CA GLN A 84 -22.74 -18.38 -1.54
C GLN A 84 -24.01 -17.53 -1.47
N ILE A 85 -24.25 -16.82 -0.36
CA ILE A 85 -25.51 -16.07 -0.14
C ILE A 85 -25.76 -15.09 -1.29
N GLU A 86 -24.76 -14.31 -1.70
CA GLU A 86 -24.85 -13.32 -2.79
C GLU A 86 -25.31 -13.98 -4.09
N LYS A 87 -24.76 -15.17 -4.40
CA LYS A 87 -25.16 -15.94 -5.58
C LYS A 87 -26.57 -16.49 -5.44
N ALA A 88 -26.94 -16.96 -4.25
CA ALA A 88 -28.26 -17.54 -4.01
C ALA A 88 -29.37 -16.49 -4.17
N VAL A 89 -29.20 -15.30 -3.60
CA VAL A 89 -30.24 -14.24 -3.69
C VAL A 89 -30.18 -13.44 -4.99
N GLY A 90 -29.08 -13.50 -5.75
CA GLY A 90 -28.93 -12.78 -7.02
C GLY A 90 -28.70 -11.27 -6.85
N ASP A 91 -28.48 -10.82 -5.62
CA ASP A 91 -28.22 -9.43 -5.23
C ASP A 91 -27.04 -9.42 -4.24
N PRO A 92 -25.86 -8.96 -4.68
CA PRO A 92 -24.67 -8.88 -3.83
C PRO A 92 -24.84 -8.05 -2.56
N GLU A 93 -25.48 -6.88 -2.63
CA GLU A 93 -25.64 -6.00 -1.47
C GLU A 93 -26.57 -6.62 -0.45
N ARG A 94 -27.70 -7.17 -0.92
CA ARG A 94 -28.62 -7.93 -0.07
C ARG A 94 -27.93 -9.14 0.56
N GLY A 95 -27.11 -9.86 -0.20
CA GLY A 95 -26.37 -11.01 0.32
C GLY A 95 -25.38 -10.64 1.43
N VAL A 96 -24.69 -9.50 1.29
CA VAL A 96 -23.85 -8.92 2.36
C VAL A 96 -24.71 -8.55 3.58
N GLY A 97 -25.87 -7.92 3.37
CA GLY A 97 -26.84 -7.59 4.43
C GLY A 97 -27.29 -8.81 5.23
N ILE A 98 -27.70 -9.88 4.55
CA ILE A 98 -28.09 -11.15 5.18
C ILE A 98 -26.93 -11.77 5.96
N ARG A 99 -25.70 -11.77 5.39
CA ARG A 99 -24.51 -12.26 6.11
C ARG A 99 -24.25 -11.46 7.38
N ARG A 100 -24.38 -10.13 7.33
CA ARG A 100 -24.23 -9.25 8.50
C ARG A 100 -25.23 -9.58 9.59
N GLN A 101 -26.49 -9.85 9.25
CA GLN A 101 -27.50 -10.26 10.24
C GLN A 101 -27.16 -11.61 10.88
N ILE A 102 -26.68 -12.59 10.11
CA ILE A 102 -26.28 -13.91 10.63
C ILE A 102 -25.08 -13.78 11.59
N VAL A 103 -24.02 -13.08 11.16
CA VAL A 103 -22.81 -12.88 11.95
C VAL A 103 -23.08 -12.00 13.18
N GLY A 104 -23.85 -10.93 13.02
CA GLY A 104 -24.25 -10.02 14.09
C GLY A 104 -24.98 -10.73 15.21
N GLN A 105 -25.95 -11.60 14.88
CA GLN A 105 -26.68 -12.39 15.89
C GLN A 105 -25.83 -13.48 16.53
N SER A 106 -24.96 -14.14 15.76
CA SER A 106 -24.14 -15.26 16.27
C SER A 106 -23.02 -14.79 17.21
N GLY A 107 -22.53 -13.56 17.00
CA GLY A 107 -21.42 -12.98 17.75
C GLY A 107 -21.81 -11.87 18.72
N ASP A 108 -23.09 -11.52 18.84
CA ASP A 108 -23.56 -10.35 19.61
C ASP A 108 -22.90 -9.03 19.15
N PHE A 109 -22.84 -8.83 17.82
CA PHE A 109 -22.16 -7.69 17.17
C PHE A 109 -23.11 -6.77 16.39
N THR A 110 -24.42 -6.88 16.58
CA THR A 110 -25.42 -6.11 15.80
C THR A 110 -25.14 -4.61 15.87
N ASP A 111 -24.92 -4.08 17.07
CA ASP A 111 -24.63 -2.65 17.28
C ASP A 111 -23.29 -2.24 16.66
N ALA A 112 -22.27 -3.10 16.78
CA ALA A 112 -20.95 -2.83 16.21
C ALA A 112 -21.00 -2.75 14.67
N LEU A 113 -21.79 -3.61 14.02
CA LEU A 113 -21.93 -3.64 12.57
C LEU A 113 -22.62 -2.39 12.03
N THR A 114 -23.43 -1.66 12.80
CA THR A 114 -24.05 -0.40 12.36
C THR A 114 -23.03 0.65 11.91
N GLN A 115 -21.83 0.63 12.51
CA GLN A 115 -20.74 1.56 12.19
C GLN A 115 -19.88 1.10 11.01
N LEU A 116 -20.02 -0.17 10.58
CA LEU A 116 -19.33 -0.71 9.41
C LEU A 116 -20.25 -0.57 8.17
N PRO A 117 -19.98 0.37 7.25
CA PRO A 117 -20.84 0.59 6.10
C PRO A 117 -20.81 -0.58 5.13
N TYR A 118 -21.91 -0.76 4.39
CA TYR A 118 -22.05 -1.81 3.38
C TYR A 118 -22.95 -1.44 2.19
N ARG A 119 -23.90 -0.52 2.38
CA ARG A 119 -24.82 -0.11 1.31
C ARG A 119 -24.14 0.74 0.23
N ASN A 120 -24.72 0.74 -0.96
CA ASN A 120 -24.31 1.54 -2.12
C ASN A 120 -22.85 1.30 -2.56
N TYR A 121 -22.38 0.07 -2.43
CA TYR A 121 -21.04 -0.33 -2.85
C TYR A 121 -21.11 -1.38 -3.96
N ASP A 122 -20.29 -1.22 -5.01
CA ASP A 122 -20.26 -2.15 -6.15
C ASP A 122 -19.54 -3.46 -5.78
N TYR A 123 -20.26 -4.37 -5.11
CA TYR A 123 -19.77 -5.68 -4.74
C TYR A 123 -19.52 -6.61 -5.95
N SER A 124 -20.06 -6.31 -7.13
CA SER A 124 -19.82 -7.11 -8.33
C SER A 124 -18.34 -7.14 -8.73
N LYS A 125 -17.58 -6.11 -8.37
CA LYS A 125 -16.13 -6.00 -8.59
C LYS A 125 -15.29 -6.69 -7.51
N VAL A 126 -15.89 -7.07 -6.39
CA VAL A 126 -15.20 -7.71 -5.24
C VAL A 126 -15.37 -9.22 -5.27
N LEU A 127 -16.60 -9.69 -5.52
CA LEU A 127 -16.94 -11.11 -5.45
C LEU A 127 -16.14 -11.93 -6.46
N GLY A 128 -15.46 -12.97 -5.96
CA GLY A 128 -14.64 -13.87 -6.78
C GLY A 128 -13.34 -13.25 -7.29
N ALA A 129 -12.97 -12.05 -6.83
CA ALA A 129 -11.77 -11.35 -7.30
C ALA A 129 -10.92 -10.75 -6.17
N CYS A 130 -11.53 -10.12 -5.16
CA CYS A 130 -10.80 -9.32 -4.17
C CYS A 130 -11.03 -9.74 -2.71
N CYS A 131 -12.21 -10.25 -2.36
CA CYS A 131 -12.53 -10.62 -0.98
C CYS A 131 -13.68 -11.63 -0.91
N GLU A 132 -13.61 -12.52 0.06
CA GLU A 132 -14.63 -13.51 0.40
C GLU A 132 -15.31 -13.14 1.73
N ASN A 133 -16.51 -13.68 1.98
CA ASN A 133 -17.24 -13.47 3.23
C ASN A 133 -17.43 -11.99 3.62
N VAL A 134 -17.63 -11.14 2.61
CA VAL A 134 -17.79 -9.69 2.74
C VAL A 134 -18.95 -9.34 3.70
N ILE A 135 -18.67 -8.44 4.65
CA ILE A 135 -19.65 -7.91 5.63
C ILE A 135 -19.79 -6.37 5.56
N GLY A 136 -19.16 -5.74 4.57
CA GLY A 136 -19.07 -4.29 4.47
C GLY A 136 -17.72 -3.86 3.89
N TYR A 137 -17.36 -2.60 4.13
CA TYR A 137 -16.06 -2.05 3.75
C TYR A 137 -15.58 -1.05 4.81
N VAL A 138 -14.28 -0.81 4.88
CA VAL A 138 -13.67 0.17 5.80
C VAL A 138 -13.33 1.45 5.01
N PRO A 139 -14.00 2.58 5.29
CA PRO A 139 -13.64 3.86 4.67
C PRO A 139 -12.27 4.34 5.15
N MET A 140 -11.39 4.68 4.22
CA MET A 140 -10.07 5.25 4.53
C MET A 140 -9.97 6.68 4.01
N PRO A 141 -9.57 7.68 4.84
CA PRO A 141 -9.36 9.04 4.36
C PRO A 141 -8.32 9.08 3.26
N VAL A 142 -8.64 9.74 2.14
CA VAL A 142 -7.71 9.96 1.03
C VAL A 142 -7.38 11.45 0.96
N GLY A 143 -6.12 11.79 1.22
CA GLY A 143 -5.58 13.13 0.99
C GLY A 143 -4.82 13.21 -0.33
N VAL A 144 -4.41 14.42 -0.71
CA VAL A 144 -3.60 14.67 -1.91
C VAL A 144 -2.35 15.45 -1.52
N ALA A 145 -1.19 15.01 -1.99
CA ALA A 145 0.07 15.75 -1.92
C ALA A 145 0.51 16.17 -3.33
N GLY A 146 0.89 17.43 -3.51
CA GLY A 146 1.43 17.91 -4.77
C GLY A 146 1.13 19.38 -5.10
N PRO A 147 1.48 19.80 -6.33
CA PRO A 147 2.04 18.96 -7.38
C PRO A 147 3.49 18.56 -7.12
N LEU A 148 3.83 17.28 -7.38
CA LEU A 148 5.19 16.80 -7.52
C LEU A 148 5.63 16.99 -8.98
N LEU A 149 6.70 17.74 -9.22
CA LEU A 149 7.33 17.84 -10.54
C LEU A 149 8.29 16.66 -10.74
N LEU A 150 7.84 15.62 -11.43
CA LEU A 150 8.59 14.38 -11.67
C LEU A 150 8.82 14.17 -13.18
N ASP A 151 10.07 14.06 -13.60
CA ASP A 151 10.47 13.88 -15.01
C ASP A 151 9.79 14.92 -15.95
N GLY A 152 9.68 16.17 -15.49
CA GLY A 152 9.05 17.27 -16.24
C GLY A 152 7.51 17.28 -16.20
N ARG A 153 6.88 16.37 -15.46
CA ARG A 153 5.41 16.27 -15.33
C ARG A 153 4.96 16.64 -13.91
N LEU A 154 3.91 17.45 -13.79
CA LEU A 154 3.25 17.74 -12.52
C LEU A 154 2.25 16.63 -12.17
N VAL A 155 2.36 16.07 -10.97
CA VAL A 155 1.54 14.96 -10.48
C VAL A 155 0.94 15.30 -9.11
N HIS A 156 -0.38 15.10 -8.95
CA HIS A 156 -1.07 15.18 -7.66
C HIS A 156 -1.26 13.77 -7.12
N VAL A 157 -0.58 13.43 -6.03
CA VAL A 157 -0.45 12.06 -5.54
C VAL A 157 -1.53 11.77 -4.48
N PRO A 158 -2.46 10.83 -4.73
CA PRO A 158 -3.44 10.41 -3.73
C PRO A 158 -2.77 9.54 -2.66
N LEU A 159 -3.10 9.81 -1.39
CA LEU A 159 -2.54 9.15 -0.21
C LEU A 159 -3.67 8.73 0.73
N ALA A 160 -3.92 7.43 0.86
CA ALA A 160 -4.90 6.88 1.79
C ALA A 160 -4.25 6.59 3.15
N THR A 161 -4.63 7.31 4.20
CA THR A 161 -3.98 7.17 5.51
C THR A 161 -4.86 7.68 6.65
N THR A 162 -4.63 7.13 7.84
CA THR A 162 -5.15 7.65 9.11
C THR A 162 -4.06 8.29 9.97
N GLU A 163 -2.81 8.32 9.50
CA GLU A 163 -1.71 8.95 10.22
C GLU A 163 -1.74 10.47 10.02
N GLY A 164 -2.01 11.20 11.11
CA GLY A 164 -1.93 12.66 11.11
C GLY A 164 -0.53 13.16 10.75
N CYS A 165 -0.46 14.31 10.07
CA CYS A 165 0.75 14.90 9.45
C CYS A 165 1.27 14.23 8.17
N LEU A 166 0.97 12.98 7.87
CA LEU A 166 1.63 12.28 6.76
C LEU A 166 1.46 13.04 5.42
N VAL A 167 0.21 13.27 5.01
CA VAL A 167 -0.11 13.99 3.76
C VAL A 167 0.49 15.40 3.76
N ALA A 168 0.37 16.13 4.87
CA ALA A 168 0.86 17.51 4.99
C ALA A 168 2.40 17.58 4.89
N SER A 169 3.11 16.63 5.51
CA SER A 169 4.56 16.52 5.43
C SER A 169 5.01 16.18 4.01
N THR A 170 4.39 15.19 3.38
CA THR A 170 4.68 14.85 1.98
C THR A 170 4.42 16.03 1.06
N ASN A 171 3.32 16.76 1.26
CA ASN A 171 3.00 17.97 0.50
C ASN A 171 4.06 19.07 0.67
N ARG A 172 4.56 19.29 1.88
CA ARG A 172 5.69 20.20 2.14
C ARG A 172 6.95 19.77 1.37
N GLY A 173 7.24 18.47 1.32
CA GLY A 173 8.30 17.90 0.51
C GLY A 173 8.14 18.20 -0.98
N THR A 174 6.96 17.95 -1.54
CA THR A 174 6.66 18.27 -2.95
C THR A 174 6.83 19.77 -3.25
N ARG A 175 6.45 20.65 -2.30
CA ARG A 175 6.66 22.10 -2.43
C ARG A 175 8.14 22.48 -2.47
N ALA A 176 8.99 21.83 -1.67
CA ALA A 176 10.44 22.07 -1.71
C ALA A 176 11.06 21.61 -3.03
N LEU A 177 10.50 20.57 -3.64
CA LEU A 177 10.99 20.01 -4.90
C LEU A 177 10.40 20.68 -6.15
N LEU A 178 9.35 21.50 -6.02
CA LEU A 178 8.61 22.02 -7.16
C LEU A 178 9.47 22.87 -8.12
N GLN A 179 10.43 23.62 -7.59
CA GLN A 179 11.28 24.51 -8.39
C GLN A 179 12.44 23.81 -9.08
N CYS A 180 12.95 22.70 -8.51
CA CYS A 180 14.08 21.96 -9.06
C CYS A 180 13.68 20.66 -9.77
N GLY A 181 12.50 20.12 -9.47
CA GLY A 181 12.01 18.85 -9.98
C GLY A 181 12.71 17.63 -9.39
N VAL A 182 12.16 16.46 -9.70
CA VAL A 182 12.74 15.15 -9.40
C VAL A 182 12.97 14.44 -10.73
N SER A 183 14.18 13.90 -10.91
CA SER A 183 14.50 13.00 -12.02
C SER A 183 14.40 11.56 -11.53
N SER A 184 13.85 10.66 -12.34
CA SER A 184 13.70 9.25 -11.95
C SER A 184 13.94 8.26 -13.08
N ARG A 185 14.43 7.07 -12.76
CA ARG A 185 14.63 5.99 -13.73
C ARG A 185 14.25 4.64 -13.13
N VAL A 186 13.55 3.83 -13.92
CA VAL A 186 13.43 2.39 -13.67
C VAL A 186 14.69 1.74 -14.21
N VAL A 187 15.49 1.12 -13.34
CA VAL A 187 16.78 0.50 -13.68
C VAL A 187 16.70 -1.01 -13.81
N ALA A 188 15.63 -1.62 -13.30
CA ALA A 188 15.30 -3.02 -13.57
C ALA A 188 13.79 -3.27 -13.43
N ASP A 189 13.29 -4.25 -14.18
CA ASP A 189 11.91 -4.72 -14.12
C ASP A 189 11.88 -6.25 -14.17
N GLY A 190 11.40 -6.87 -13.10
CA GLY A 190 11.21 -8.31 -13.05
C GLY A 190 10.55 -8.74 -11.75
N MET A 191 9.29 -9.17 -11.84
CA MET A 191 8.66 -9.90 -10.74
C MET A 191 9.35 -11.26 -10.58
N THR A 192 9.21 -11.89 -9.42
CA THR A 192 9.89 -13.16 -9.15
C THR A 192 9.01 -14.23 -8.51
N ARG A 193 9.35 -15.49 -8.81
CA ARG A 193 8.81 -16.69 -8.17
C ARG A 193 9.96 -17.64 -7.88
N GLY A 194 10.07 -18.09 -6.64
CA GLY A 194 11.17 -18.92 -6.16
C GLY A 194 10.69 -20.26 -5.62
N PRO A 195 10.37 -21.27 -6.47
CA PRO A 195 10.11 -22.63 -6.06
C PRO A 195 11.29 -23.27 -5.33
N VAL A 196 10.96 -24.32 -4.58
CA VAL A 196 11.94 -25.28 -4.05
C VAL A 196 11.61 -26.66 -4.58
N VAL A 197 12.61 -27.28 -5.20
CA VAL A 197 12.57 -28.66 -5.70
C VAL A 197 13.60 -29.51 -4.98
N ARG A 198 13.44 -30.83 -5.05
CA ARG A 198 14.26 -31.79 -4.34
C ARG A 198 14.67 -32.92 -5.26
N PHE A 199 15.89 -33.39 -5.06
CA PHE A 199 16.48 -34.53 -5.77
C PHE A 199 16.89 -35.66 -4.82
N PRO A 200 17.22 -36.87 -5.33
CA PRO A 200 17.73 -37.97 -4.53
C PRO A 200 19.03 -37.64 -3.79
N SER A 201 19.92 -36.83 -4.38
CA SER A 201 21.22 -36.46 -3.82
C SER A 201 21.60 -35.02 -4.15
N MET A 202 22.59 -34.48 -3.42
CA MET A 202 23.17 -33.17 -3.74
C MET A 202 23.85 -33.15 -5.12
N THR A 203 24.50 -34.25 -5.51
CA THR A 203 25.15 -34.38 -6.83
C THR A 203 24.12 -34.20 -7.93
N ARG A 204 22.96 -34.83 -7.78
CA ARG A 204 21.88 -34.75 -8.76
C ARG A 204 21.25 -33.36 -8.83
N ALA A 205 21.08 -32.70 -7.69
CA ALA A 205 20.64 -31.30 -7.65
C ALA A 205 21.66 -30.36 -8.33
N SER A 206 22.97 -30.61 -8.18
CA SER A 206 24.02 -29.86 -8.87
C SER A 206 24.00 -30.09 -10.38
N GLU A 207 23.78 -31.32 -10.85
CA GLU A 207 23.61 -31.62 -12.27
C GLU A 207 22.43 -30.85 -12.87
N ALA A 208 21.30 -30.80 -12.17
CA ALA A 208 20.15 -30.01 -12.60
C ALA A 208 20.44 -28.49 -12.62
N MET A 209 21.16 -27.99 -11.61
CA MET A 209 21.59 -26.59 -11.58
C MET A 209 22.47 -26.22 -12.79
N LEU A 210 23.48 -27.05 -13.09
CA LEU A 210 24.37 -26.84 -14.24
C LEU A 210 23.60 -26.94 -15.55
N TRP A 211 22.68 -27.91 -15.65
CA TRP A 211 21.81 -28.05 -16.82
C TRP A 211 20.99 -26.78 -17.07
N MET A 212 20.40 -26.16 -16.03
CA MET A 212 19.61 -24.92 -16.16
C MET A 212 20.46 -23.69 -16.54
N GLN A 213 21.77 -23.72 -16.27
CA GLN A 213 22.68 -22.60 -16.58
C GLN A 213 23.19 -22.64 -18.03
N THR A 214 23.08 -23.79 -18.70
CA THR A 214 23.38 -23.90 -20.13
C THR A 214 22.39 -23.05 -20.95
N PRO A 215 22.87 -22.17 -21.86
CA PRO A 215 22.02 -21.24 -22.61
C PRO A 215 20.84 -21.90 -23.35
N GLU A 216 21.08 -23.05 -23.97
CA GLU A 216 20.07 -23.79 -24.75
C GLU A 216 18.95 -24.35 -23.86
N ASN A 217 19.30 -24.80 -22.65
CA ASN A 217 18.36 -25.33 -21.68
C ASN A 217 17.58 -24.21 -20.99
N PHE A 218 18.24 -23.09 -20.67
CA PHE A 218 17.56 -21.88 -20.23
C PHE A 218 16.55 -21.42 -21.29
N GLN A 219 16.91 -21.42 -22.57
CA GLN A 219 16.00 -21.06 -23.65
C GLN A 219 14.78 -22.01 -23.70
N THR A 220 15.00 -23.32 -23.54
CA THR A 220 13.92 -24.31 -23.47
C THR A 220 12.97 -24.03 -22.29
N MET A 221 13.53 -23.72 -21.11
CA MET A 221 12.74 -23.33 -19.94
C MET A 221 11.98 -22.02 -20.15
N LYS A 222 12.61 -21.05 -20.82
CA LYS A 222 12.05 -19.75 -21.18
C LYS A 222 10.88 -19.89 -22.15
N ASP A 223 11.02 -20.68 -23.21
CA ASP A 223 9.94 -20.88 -24.19
C ASP A 223 8.71 -21.52 -23.53
N SER A 224 8.94 -22.51 -22.66
CA SER A 224 7.90 -23.14 -21.85
C SER A 224 7.20 -22.14 -20.92
N PHE A 225 7.98 -21.31 -20.20
CA PHE A 225 7.45 -20.27 -19.32
C PHE A 225 6.62 -19.22 -20.11
N ASP A 226 7.21 -18.68 -21.18
CA ASP A 226 6.65 -17.59 -21.98
C ASP A 226 5.38 -18.03 -22.73
N SER A 227 5.23 -19.32 -23.05
CA SER A 227 4.01 -19.88 -23.66
C SER A 227 2.74 -19.69 -22.83
N THR A 228 2.88 -19.45 -21.52
CA THR A 228 1.74 -19.37 -20.59
C THR A 228 1.01 -18.03 -20.61
N SER A 229 1.63 -16.98 -21.19
CA SER A 229 1.13 -15.60 -21.16
C SER A 229 1.71 -14.74 -22.29
N ARG A 230 0.89 -13.82 -22.82
CA ARG A 230 1.37 -12.80 -23.76
C ARG A 230 2.28 -11.74 -23.13
N TYR A 231 2.25 -11.58 -21.82
CA TYR A 231 3.02 -10.53 -21.11
C TYR A 231 4.18 -11.07 -20.28
N ALA A 232 4.15 -12.35 -19.88
CA ALA A 232 5.21 -12.93 -19.08
C ALA A 232 6.43 -13.19 -19.96
N ARG A 233 7.56 -12.55 -19.69
CA ARG A 233 8.81 -12.84 -20.40
C ARG A 233 9.90 -13.16 -19.39
N LEU A 234 10.30 -14.42 -19.33
CA LEU A 234 11.40 -14.88 -18.46
C LEU A 234 12.69 -14.21 -18.90
N THR A 235 13.37 -13.51 -17.99
CA THR A 235 14.60 -12.77 -18.25
C THR A 235 15.81 -13.45 -17.67
N LYS A 236 15.71 -14.00 -16.45
CA LYS A 236 16.81 -14.72 -15.79
C LYS A 236 16.31 -15.80 -14.84
N LEU A 237 17.15 -16.82 -14.63
CA LEU A 237 17.05 -17.74 -13.50
C LEU A 237 18.19 -17.44 -12.53
N HIS A 238 17.85 -17.33 -11.25
CA HIS A 238 18.85 -17.24 -10.19
C HIS A 238 18.70 -18.46 -9.27
N VAL A 239 19.65 -19.38 -9.36
CA VAL A 239 19.55 -20.70 -8.74
C VAL A 239 20.49 -20.81 -7.55
N ARG A 240 20.03 -21.43 -6.45
CA ARG A 240 20.80 -21.73 -5.24
C ARG A 240 20.53 -23.16 -4.78
N ILE A 241 21.58 -23.84 -4.33
CA ILE A 241 21.51 -25.22 -3.82
C ILE A 241 21.70 -25.22 -2.30
N ALA A 242 20.95 -26.09 -1.61
CA ALA A 242 21.15 -26.39 -0.19
C ALA A 242 20.97 -27.89 0.04
N GLY A 243 22.07 -28.62 0.16
CA GLY A 243 22.07 -30.08 0.17
C GLY A 243 21.44 -30.64 -1.11
N ARG A 244 20.38 -31.44 -0.99
CA ARG A 244 19.63 -32.00 -2.14
C ARG A 244 18.42 -31.16 -2.58
N LEU A 245 18.30 -29.93 -2.07
CA LEU A 245 17.27 -28.97 -2.44
C LEU A 245 17.84 -27.95 -3.43
N LEU A 246 17.02 -27.57 -4.41
CA LEU A 246 17.34 -26.52 -5.37
C LEU A 246 16.26 -25.44 -5.32
N PHE A 247 16.68 -24.21 -5.09
CA PHE A 247 15.86 -23.01 -5.06
C PHE A 247 16.08 -22.25 -6.37
N ILE A 248 15.04 -22.12 -7.17
CA ILE A 248 15.14 -21.60 -8.54
C ILE A 248 14.33 -20.31 -8.59
N ARG A 249 14.98 -19.14 -8.61
CA ARG A 249 14.30 -17.85 -8.67
C ARG A 249 14.09 -17.45 -10.12
N PHE A 250 12.87 -17.66 -10.61
CA PHE A 250 12.41 -17.18 -11.91
C PHE A 250 12.19 -15.67 -11.84
N VAL A 251 12.71 -14.94 -12.81
CA VAL A 251 12.55 -13.49 -12.94
C VAL A 251 11.98 -13.17 -14.29
N ALA A 252 10.85 -12.46 -14.34
CA ALA A 252 10.16 -12.17 -15.58
C ALA A 252 9.48 -10.79 -15.57
N THR A 253 9.43 -10.13 -16.72
CA THR A 253 8.56 -8.96 -16.91
C THR A 253 7.11 -9.44 -17.03
N THR A 254 6.16 -8.55 -16.71
CA THR A 254 4.74 -8.93 -16.53
C THR A 254 3.76 -7.92 -17.13
N GLY A 255 4.26 -7.02 -18.00
CA GLY A 255 3.52 -5.87 -18.48
C GLY A 255 3.12 -4.97 -17.32
N ASP A 256 1.88 -4.49 -17.34
CA ASP A 256 1.32 -3.57 -16.34
C ASP A 256 0.69 -4.27 -15.12
N ALA A 257 0.63 -5.60 -15.11
CA ALA A 257 0.22 -6.34 -13.93
C ALA A 257 1.39 -6.41 -12.94
N MET A 258 1.10 -6.49 -11.63
CA MET A 258 2.13 -6.86 -10.65
C MET A 258 2.65 -8.29 -10.91
N GLY A 259 1.77 -9.18 -11.41
CA GLY A 259 2.20 -10.37 -12.15
C GLY A 259 2.39 -11.66 -11.35
N MET A 260 2.03 -11.70 -10.07
CA MET A 260 2.26 -12.88 -9.22
C MET A 260 1.57 -14.17 -9.67
N ASN A 261 0.32 -14.09 -10.15
CA ASN A 261 -0.39 -15.26 -10.69
C ASN A 261 0.20 -15.71 -12.03
N MET A 262 0.59 -14.74 -12.85
CA MET A 262 1.22 -14.97 -14.15
C MET A 262 2.54 -15.72 -13.99
N LEU A 263 3.37 -15.31 -13.02
CA LEU A 263 4.62 -15.99 -12.71
C LEU A 263 4.43 -17.39 -12.15
N SER A 264 3.47 -17.58 -11.23
CA SER A 264 3.20 -18.92 -10.69
C SER A 264 2.86 -19.92 -11.79
N LYS A 265 2.01 -19.51 -12.75
CA LYS A 265 1.65 -20.33 -13.91
C LYS A 265 2.84 -20.63 -14.82
N GLY A 266 3.63 -19.62 -15.15
CA GLY A 266 4.84 -19.77 -15.98
C GLY A 266 5.88 -20.68 -15.32
N THR A 267 6.11 -20.50 -14.02
CA THR A 267 7.02 -21.33 -13.23
C THR A 267 6.56 -22.79 -13.18
N GLU A 268 5.27 -23.05 -12.93
CA GLU A 268 4.75 -24.42 -12.92
C GLU A 268 4.98 -25.12 -14.27
N MET A 269 4.71 -24.44 -15.38
CA MET A 269 4.92 -25.00 -16.71
C MET A 269 6.40 -25.26 -17.00
N SER A 270 7.26 -24.31 -16.67
CA SER A 270 8.71 -24.45 -16.86
C SER A 270 9.30 -25.58 -16.01
N LEU A 271 8.82 -25.78 -14.78
CA LEU A 271 9.22 -26.91 -13.94
C LEU A 271 8.78 -28.25 -14.52
N LYS A 272 7.59 -28.35 -15.14
CA LYS A 272 7.17 -29.56 -15.86
C LYS A 272 8.12 -29.91 -17.00
N THR A 273 8.66 -28.92 -17.71
CA THR A 273 9.70 -29.12 -18.73
C THR A 273 10.99 -29.66 -18.11
N VAL A 274 11.43 -29.14 -16.96
CA VAL A 274 12.60 -29.68 -16.26
C VAL A 274 12.37 -31.15 -15.85
N GLN A 275 11.17 -31.51 -15.40
CA GLN A 275 10.83 -32.89 -15.02
C GLN A 275 10.90 -33.90 -16.18
N GLN A 276 10.86 -33.44 -17.45
CA GLN A 276 11.08 -34.31 -18.60
C GLN A 276 12.54 -34.78 -18.70
N HIS A 277 13.50 -33.97 -18.25
CA HIS A 277 14.93 -34.30 -18.21
C HIS A 277 15.36 -34.90 -16.87
N PHE A 278 14.71 -34.49 -15.79
CA PHE A 278 14.96 -34.93 -14.43
C PHE A 278 13.68 -35.52 -13.83
N SER A 279 13.32 -36.74 -14.24
CA SER A 279 12.12 -37.43 -13.76
C SER A 279 12.15 -37.74 -12.25
N ASP A 280 13.33 -37.69 -11.66
CA ASP A 280 13.60 -37.82 -10.22
C ASP A 280 13.50 -36.49 -9.44
N MET A 281 13.12 -35.39 -10.10
CA MET A 281 12.87 -34.10 -9.46
C MET A 281 11.47 -34.03 -8.83
N GLU A 282 11.42 -33.83 -7.52
CA GLU A 282 10.20 -33.57 -6.74
C GLU A 282 9.99 -32.06 -6.58
N VAL A 283 8.86 -31.51 -7.05
CA VAL A 283 8.48 -30.12 -6.78
C VAL A 283 7.79 -30.06 -5.41
N LEU A 284 8.50 -29.57 -4.39
CA LEU A 284 7.96 -29.49 -3.03
C LEU A 284 6.98 -28.33 -2.87
N SER A 285 7.31 -27.19 -3.47
CA SER A 285 6.48 -25.98 -3.42
C SER A 285 6.87 -25.04 -4.54
N LEU A 286 5.87 -24.43 -5.18
CA LEU A 286 6.06 -23.34 -6.13
C LEU A 286 6.60 -22.06 -5.46
N SER A 287 6.50 -21.97 -4.13
CA SER A 287 7.06 -20.88 -3.32
C SER A 287 7.87 -21.44 -2.17
N GLY A 288 9.16 -21.64 -2.39
CA GLY A 288 10.16 -22.02 -1.39
C GLY A 288 10.74 -20.84 -0.62
N ASN A 289 9.99 -19.74 -0.48
CA ASN A 289 10.41 -18.47 0.12
C ASN A 289 11.63 -17.77 -0.52
N PHE A 290 12.15 -18.25 -1.65
CA PHE A 290 13.26 -17.63 -2.39
C PHE A 290 12.78 -16.65 -3.49
N CYS A 291 11.53 -16.20 -3.41
CA CYS A 291 11.00 -15.15 -4.31
C CYS A 291 11.65 -13.79 -4.01
N SER A 292 11.57 -13.18 -2.81
CA SER A 292 10.79 -13.53 -1.62
C SER A 292 9.56 -12.62 -1.48
N ASP A 293 8.38 -13.18 -1.26
CA ASP A 293 7.13 -12.40 -1.30
C ASP A 293 6.62 -12.06 0.09
N LYS A 294 6.38 -10.77 0.40
CA LYS A 294 5.78 -10.31 1.68
C LYS A 294 6.60 -10.68 2.93
N LYS A 295 7.90 -10.89 2.77
CA LYS A 295 8.85 -11.15 3.87
C LYS A 295 10.12 -10.32 3.66
N PRO A 296 10.74 -9.81 4.73
CA PRO A 296 12.04 -9.16 4.61
C PRO A 296 13.07 -10.20 4.14
N ALA A 297 13.77 -9.91 3.06
CA ALA A 297 14.77 -10.81 2.49
C ALA A 297 15.86 -10.04 1.74
N ALA A 298 17.12 -10.32 2.07
CA ALA A 298 18.27 -9.69 1.44
C ALA A 298 18.32 -9.91 -0.08
N VAL A 299 17.78 -11.03 -0.58
CA VAL A 299 17.74 -11.29 -2.02
C VAL A 299 16.91 -10.24 -2.77
N ASN A 300 15.82 -9.71 -2.18
CA ASN A 300 15.06 -8.64 -2.82
C ASN A 300 15.83 -7.31 -2.81
N TRP A 301 16.60 -7.04 -1.75
CA TRP A 301 17.45 -5.87 -1.64
C TRP A 301 18.59 -5.89 -2.67
N ILE A 302 19.27 -7.02 -2.81
CA ILE A 302 20.48 -7.16 -3.63
C ILE A 302 20.14 -7.38 -5.11
N GLU A 303 19.23 -8.31 -5.40
CA GLU A 303 18.95 -8.74 -6.78
C GLU A 303 17.73 -8.04 -7.41
N GLY A 304 17.02 -7.23 -6.61
CA GLY A 304 15.77 -6.58 -6.96
C GLY A 304 14.56 -7.53 -7.00
N ARG A 305 13.36 -6.95 -7.04
CA ARG A 305 12.08 -7.65 -7.26
C ARG A 305 10.94 -6.69 -7.65
N GLY A 306 10.25 -6.94 -8.76
CA GLY A 306 9.32 -5.97 -9.31
C GLY A 306 10.10 -4.87 -10.03
N LYS A 307 9.85 -3.60 -9.70
CA LYS A 307 10.56 -2.46 -10.28
C LYS A 307 11.68 -1.99 -9.35
N SER A 308 12.89 -1.87 -9.90
CA SER A 308 14.00 -1.17 -9.24
C SER A 308 14.01 0.27 -9.74
N VAL A 309 13.88 1.24 -8.84
CA VAL A 309 13.75 2.65 -9.19
C VAL A 309 14.77 3.49 -8.44
N VAL A 310 15.37 4.46 -9.14
CA VAL A 310 16.19 5.52 -8.55
C VAL A 310 15.54 6.88 -8.82
N CYS A 311 15.59 7.77 -7.83
CA CYS A 311 15.15 9.16 -7.92
C CYS A 311 16.23 10.07 -7.36
N GLU A 312 16.36 11.27 -7.92
CA GLU A 312 17.26 12.30 -7.41
C GLU A 312 16.71 13.71 -7.60
N ALA A 313 17.20 14.63 -6.78
CA ALA A 313 16.96 16.07 -6.91
C ALA A 313 18.15 16.87 -6.34
N VAL A 314 18.35 18.07 -6.87
CA VAL A 314 19.24 19.08 -6.29
C VAL A 314 18.36 20.19 -5.72
N VAL A 315 18.35 20.34 -4.39
CA VAL A 315 17.50 21.30 -3.69
C VAL A 315 18.32 22.54 -3.34
N PRO A 316 17.97 23.73 -3.86
CA PRO A 316 18.67 24.96 -3.54
C PRO A 316 18.72 25.27 -2.03
N GLY A 317 19.86 25.73 -1.51
CA GLY A 317 20.05 26.01 -0.09
C GLY A 317 19.03 27.00 0.51
N HIS A 318 18.61 27.98 -0.29
CA HIS A 318 17.57 28.94 0.12
C HIS A 318 16.20 28.28 0.30
N ILE A 319 15.87 27.21 -0.45
CA ILE A 319 14.65 26.42 -0.25
C ILE A 319 14.78 25.57 1.01
N VAL A 320 15.94 24.96 1.25
CA VAL A 320 16.21 24.21 2.48
C VAL A 320 15.99 25.10 3.72
N THR A 321 16.47 26.33 3.67
CA THR A 321 16.28 27.29 4.76
C THR A 321 14.83 27.78 4.87
N SER A 322 14.24 28.23 3.76
CA SER A 322 12.95 28.93 3.78
C SER A 322 11.74 27.98 3.86
N VAL A 323 11.78 26.81 3.23
CA VAL A 323 10.68 25.84 3.19
C VAL A 323 10.89 24.73 4.21
N LEU A 324 12.10 24.18 4.26
CA LEU A 324 12.43 23.03 5.11
C LEU A 324 12.89 23.44 6.52
N LYS A 325 13.16 24.73 6.73
CA LYS A 325 13.43 25.33 8.05
C LYS A 325 14.61 24.66 8.76
N THR A 326 15.65 24.32 7.99
CA THR A 326 16.89 23.67 8.44
C THR A 326 18.06 24.12 7.56
N SER A 327 19.26 23.56 7.75
CA SER A 327 20.42 23.73 6.87
C SER A 327 20.77 22.45 6.11
N VAL A 328 21.51 22.60 5.00
CA VAL A 328 22.05 21.47 4.22
C VAL A 328 22.96 20.58 5.07
N SER A 329 23.87 21.19 5.83
CA SER A 329 24.79 20.47 6.72
C SER A 329 24.07 19.62 7.77
N ALA A 330 23.01 20.17 8.39
CA ALA A 330 22.23 19.44 9.39
C ALA A 330 21.45 18.27 8.78
N LEU A 331 20.93 18.43 7.56
CA LEU A 331 20.25 17.35 6.85
C LEU A 331 21.19 16.19 6.53
N ILE A 332 22.38 16.50 6.01
CA ILE A 332 23.40 15.50 5.69
C ILE A 332 23.84 14.76 6.95
N ASP A 333 24.13 15.48 8.04
CA ASP A 333 24.55 14.89 9.31
C ASP A 333 23.46 13.96 9.88
N VAL A 334 22.20 14.39 9.90
CA VAL A 334 21.09 13.53 10.33
C VAL A 334 20.92 12.33 9.39
N ASN A 335 21.10 12.47 8.08
CA ASN A 335 21.00 11.34 7.15
C ASN A 335 22.08 10.29 7.40
N ILE A 336 23.34 10.72 7.54
CA ILE A 336 24.46 9.82 7.84
C ILE A 336 24.24 9.15 9.20
N SER A 337 23.97 9.94 10.23
CA SER A 337 23.84 9.45 11.60
C SER A 337 22.63 8.55 11.79
N LYS A 338 21.49 8.85 11.16
CA LYS A 338 20.23 8.11 11.30
C LYS A 338 20.08 7.00 10.28
N ASN A 339 20.01 7.36 8.99
CA ASN A 339 19.62 6.44 7.92
C ASN A 339 20.74 5.48 7.55
N MET A 340 22.01 5.86 7.76
CA MET A 340 23.16 4.99 7.51
C MET A 340 23.63 4.33 8.80
N ILE A 341 24.24 5.08 9.71
CA ILE A 341 24.86 4.54 10.93
C ILE A 341 23.80 3.93 11.85
N GLY A 342 22.70 4.63 12.12
CA GLY A 342 21.62 4.14 12.97
C GLY A 342 21.01 2.83 12.44
N SER A 343 20.71 2.76 11.14
CA SER A 343 20.21 1.53 10.51
C SER A 343 21.24 0.40 10.50
N ALA A 344 22.53 0.70 10.34
CA ALA A 344 23.59 -0.30 10.44
C ALA A 344 23.72 -0.88 11.86
N VAL A 345 23.68 -0.02 12.89
CA VAL A 345 23.67 -0.43 14.30
C VAL A 345 22.44 -1.31 14.60
N ALA A 346 21.30 -1.02 13.99
CA ALA A 346 20.07 -1.80 14.14
C ALA A 346 20.07 -3.14 13.37
N GLY A 347 21.11 -3.45 12.57
CA GLY A 347 21.14 -4.66 11.74
C GLY A 347 20.09 -4.65 10.61
N SER A 348 19.71 -3.46 10.13
CA SER A 348 18.71 -3.30 9.07
C SER A 348 19.24 -3.78 7.72
N ILE A 349 18.40 -4.47 6.95
CA ILE A 349 18.65 -4.84 5.55
C ILE A 349 17.57 -4.17 4.69
N GLY A 350 17.97 -3.20 3.88
CA GLY A 350 17.09 -2.45 2.98
C GLY A 350 16.32 -1.28 3.63
N GLY A 351 16.41 -1.10 4.95
CA GLY A 351 15.80 0.01 5.68
C GLY A 351 16.77 1.16 5.96
N PHE A 352 17.44 1.70 4.93
CA PHE A 352 18.37 2.83 5.04
C PHE A 352 17.67 4.16 4.71
N ASN A 353 16.51 4.39 5.34
CA ASN A 353 15.61 5.50 5.06
C ASN A 353 14.87 5.95 6.33
N ALA A 354 14.11 7.03 6.23
CA ALA A 354 13.35 7.57 7.35
C ALA A 354 11.96 6.94 7.50
N HIS A 355 11.14 6.98 6.46
CA HIS A 355 9.75 6.52 6.49
C HIS A 355 9.20 6.13 5.10
N ALA A 356 10.02 5.53 4.24
CA ALA A 356 9.57 5.10 2.91
C ALA A 356 8.29 4.24 2.99
N ALA A 357 8.18 3.38 4.00
CA ALA A 357 7.00 2.54 4.24
C ALA A 357 5.69 3.33 4.41
N ASN A 358 5.72 4.51 5.05
CA ASN A 358 4.52 5.34 5.21
C ASN A 358 3.98 5.80 3.86
N ILE A 359 4.86 6.29 2.99
CA ILE A 359 4.49 6.80 1.67
C ILE A 359 4.04 5.66 0.76
N VAL A 360 4.80 4.57 0.72
CA VAL A 360 4.46 3.38 -0.08
C VAL A 360 3.09 2.84 0.34
N THR A 361 2.83 2.66 1.63
CA THR A 361 1.55 2.16 2.14
C THR A 361 0.38 3.06 1.73
N ALA A 362 0.54 4.38 1.90
CA ALA A 362 -0.53 5.32 1.60
C ALA A 362 -0.89 5.36 0.11
N ILE A 363 0.10 5.28 -0.78
CA ILE A 363 -0.14 5.16 -2.23
C ILE A 363 -0.73 3.79 -2.55
N PHE A 364 -0.22 2.71 -1.95
CA PHE A 364 -0.65 1.35 -2.23
C PHE A 364 -2.14 1.15 -1.93
N ILE A 365 -2.59 1.60 -0.75
CA ILE A 365 -4.01 1.52 -0.37
C ILE A 365 -4.86 2.39 -1.31
N ALA A 366 -4.41 3.62 -1.61
CA ALA A 366 -5.15 4.54 -2.48
C ALA A 366 -5.31 4.00 -3.90
N THR A 367 -4.33 3.26 -4.42
CA THR A 367 -4.25 2.83 -5.82
C THR A 367 -4.53 1.33 -6.01
N GLY A 368 -5.01 0.62 -4.97
CA GLY A 368 -5.45 -0.77 -5.09
C GLY A 368 -4.33 -1.80 -5.25
N GLN A 369 -3.14 -1.47 -4.77
CA GLN A 369 -2.01 -2.40 -4.67
C GLN A 369 -2.20 -3.36 -3.49
N ASP A 370 -1.29 -4.31 -3.32
CA ASP A 370 -1.29 -5.25 -2.19
C ASP A 370 -0.49 -4.66 -1.01
N PRO A 371 -1.15 -4.21 0.09
CA PRO A 371 -0.45 -3.56 1.19
C PRO A 371 0.52 -4.49 1.93
N ALA A 372 0.37 -5.81 1.82
CA ALA A 372 1.32 -6.74 2.44
C ALA A 372 2.68 -6.75 1.71
N GLN A 373 2.74 -6.25 0.48
CA GLN A 373 3.99 -6.10 -0.28
C GLN A 373 4.79 -4.84 0.12
N VAL A 374 4.26 -4.00 1.01
CA VAL A 374 5.02 -2.89 1.61
C VAL A 374 6.32 -3.40 2.24
N VAL A 375 6.30 -4.60 2.82
CA VAL A 375 7.46 -5.24 3.48
C VAL A 375 8.75 -5.17 2.63
N SER A 376 8.64 -5.39 1.32
CA SER A 376 9.76 -5.31 0.37
C SER A 376 9.70 -4.06 -0.52
N SER A 377 8.51 -3.56 -0.83
CA SER A 377 8.33 -2.34 -1.63
C SER A 377 8.81 -1.09 -0.90
N SER A 378 8.95 -1.12 0.42
CA SER A 378 9.54 -0.04 1.21
C SER A 378 11.05 -0.13 1.39
N ASN A 379 11.72 -1.12 0.79
CA ASN A 379 13.18 -1.14 0.74
C ASN A 379 13.66 0.14 0.05
N CYS A 380 14.42 0.95 0.77
CA CYS A 380 14.87 2.25 0.31
C CYS A 380 16.20 2.63 0.96
N MET A 381 17.11 3.16 0.17
CA MET A 381 18.29 3.88 0.63
C MET A 381 18.15 5.35 0.25
N THR A 382 18.24 6.21 1.26
CA THR A 382 18.21 7.67 1.11
C THR A 382 19.62 8.23 1.32
N LEU A 383 20.16 8.88 0.30
CA LEU A 383 21.48 9.52 0.36
C LEU A 383 21.32 11.04 0.27
N MET A 384 22.19 11.76 0.98
CA MET A 384 22.20 13.22 1.04
C MET A 384 23.64 13.70 1.06
N GLU A 385 23.99 14.61 0.17
CA GLU A 385 25.36 15.10 -0.03
C GLU A 385 25.36 16.60 -0.38
N PRO A 386 26.45 17.33 -0.10
CA PRO A 386 26.56 18.71 -0.58
C PRO A 386 26.65 18.73 -2.12
N TRP A 387 26.05 19.75 -2.74
CA TRP A 387 26.11 19.95 -4.20
C TRP A 387 26.72 21.30 -4.56
N GLY A 388 27.43 21.36 -5.69
CA GLY A 388 28.14 22.55 -6.13
C GLY A 388 29.26 22.96 -5.15
N GLU A 389 29.25 24.22 -4.71
CA GLU A 389 30.18 24.73 -3.67
C GLU A 389 29.76 24.35 -2.24
N GLY A 390 28.71 23.52 -2.10
CA GLY A 390 28.22 23.01 -0.80
C GLY A 390 27.03 23.77 -0.21
N GLU A 391 26.49 24.74 -0.95
CA GLU A 391 25.30 25.51 -0.55
C GLU A 391 23.99 24.75 -0.79
N ASP A 392 23.98 23.86 -1.79
CA ASP A 392 22.81 23.10 -2.21
C ASP A 392 22.87 21.65 -1.71
N LEU A 393 21.70 21.01 -1.66
CA LEU A 393 21.57 19.62 -1.23
C LEU A 393 21.32 18.72 -2.44
N TYR A 394 22.22 17.77 -2.69
CA TYR A 394 21.88 16.59 -3.49
C TYR A 394 21.17 15.58 -2.60
N ILE A 395 20.04 15.05 -3.07
CA ILE A 395 19.29 13.98 -2.40
C ILE A 395 18.91 12.91 -3.42
N SER A 396 19.02 11.63 -3.04
CA SER A 396 18.53 10.51 -3.84
C SER A 396 17.82 9.45 -3.00
N CYS A 397 16.89 8.74 -3.63
CA CYS A 397 16.24 7.56 -3.10
C CYS A 397 16.40 6.40 -4.08
N THR A 398 16.85 5.25 -3.59
CA THR A 398 16.98 4.01 -4.38
C THR A 398 16.10 2.93 -3.78
N MET A 399 15.14 2.45 -4.56
CA MET A 399 14.14 1.45 -4.15
C MET A 399 14.21 0.24 -5.08
N PRO A 400 14.94 -0.83 -4.72
CA PRO A 400 15.26 -1.93 -5.63
C PRO A 400 14.12 -2.96 -5.79
N SER A 401 13.03 -2.82 -5.05
CA SER A 401 12.03 -3.89 -4.97
C SER A 401 10.58 -3.42 -4.86
N ILE A 402 10.17 -2.43 -5.66
CA ILE A 402 8.80 -1.95 -5.68
C ILE A 402 7.91 -2.95 -6.43
N GLU A 403 6.98 -3.58 -5.73
CA GLU A 403 6.05 -4.55 -6.30
C GLU A 403 4.72 -3.86 -6.59
N ILE A 404 4.45 -3.59 -7.86
CA ILE A 404 3.36 -2.69 -8.23
C ILE A 404 2.76 -3.05 -9.58
N GLY A 405 1.49 -2.72 -9.78
CA GLY A 405 0.81 -2.88 -11.06
C GLY A 405 -0.39 -1.94 -11.20
N THR A 406 -0.85 -1.76 -12.42
CA THR A 406 -2.01 -0.91 -12.76
C THR A 406 -3.16 -1.73 -13.36
N VAL A 407 -2.99 -3.06 -13.39
CA VAL A 407 -3.98 -4.05 -13.84
C VAL A 407 -4.07 -5.21 -12.84
N GLY A 408 -5.29 -5.63 -12.53
CA GLY A 408 -5.60 -6.78 -11.68
C GLY A 408 -5.59 -6.46 -10.18
N GLY A 409 -6.07 -7.40 -9.37
CA GLY A 409 -6.20 -7.20 -7.92
C GLY A 409 -7.15 -6.05 -7.58
N GLY A 410 -6.78 -5.23 -6.59
CA GLY A 410 -7.59 -4.10 -6.14
C GLY A 410 -7.65 -2.93 -7.12
N THR A 411 -6.82 -2.88 -8.15
CA THR A 411 -6.76 -1.78 -9.14
C THR A 411 -8.05 -1.62 -9.94
N GLN A 412 -8.89 -2.67 -10.00
CA GLN A 412 -10.17 -2.65 -10.70
C GLN A 412 -11.32 -2.04 -9.89
N LEU A 413 -11.12 -1.84 -8.57
CA LEU A 413 -12.15 -1.29 -7.70
C LEU A 413 -12.35 0.20 -8.01
N PRO A 414 -13.60 0.72 -8.04
CA PRO A 414 -13.88 2.05 -8.58
C PRO A 414 -13.08 3.19 -7.93
N ALA A 415 -12.96 3.20 -6.59
CA ALA A 415 -12.22 4.24 -5.87
C ALA A 415 -10.71 4.19 -6.17
N GLN A 416 -10.12 2.99 -6.16
CA GLN A 416 -8.71 2.76 -6.45
C GLN A 416 -8.37 3.07 -7.91
N ALA A 417 -9.28 2.71 -8.83
CA ALA A 417 -9.18 3.05 -10.24
C ALA A 417 -9.20 4.57 -10.47
N ALA A 418 -10.03 5.32 -9.73
CA ALA A 418 -10.05 6.77 -9.80
C ALA A 418 -8.71 7.39 -9.34
N CYS A 419 -8.10 6.87 -8.28
CA CYS A 419 -6.76 7.29 -7.84
C CYS A 419 -5.68 6.99 -8.90
N LEU A 420 -5.76 5.85 -9.59
CA LEU A 420 -4.86 5.54 -10.72
C LEU A 420 -5.09 6.48 -11.92
N ASP A 421 -6.34 6.87 -12.17
CA ASP A 421 -6.70 7.85 -13.21
C ASP A 421 -6.15 9.25 -12.88
N MET A 422 -6.18 9.69 -11.62
CA MET A 422 -5.54 10.94 -11.18
C MET A 422 -4.05 10.99 -11.52
N LEU A 423 -3.39 9.83 -11.43
CA LEU A 423 -1.98 9.66 -11.77
C LEU A 423 -1.76 9.43 -13.27
N GLY A 424 -2.81 9.27 -14.06
CA GLY A 424 -2.76 8.99 -15.50
C GLY A 424 -2.09 7.67 -15.84
N VAL A 425 -2.25 6.65 -15.00
CA VAL A 425 -1.61 5.33 -15.15
C VAL A 425 -2.59 4.16 -14.99
N LYS A 426 -3.90 4.39 -15.01
CA LYS A 426 -4.88 3.30 -14.89
C LYS A 426 -4.80 2.35 -16.08
N GLY A 427 -4.91 1.05 -15.77
CA GLY A 427 -5.05 0.02 -16.79
C GLY A 427 -3.75 -0.29 -17.52
N PRO A 428 -3.83 -1.15 -18.56
CA PRO A 428 -2.67 -1.52 -19.36
C PRO A 428 -2.24 -0.36 -20.27
N ASN A 429 -0.95 -0.27 -20.55
CA ASN A 429 -0.45 0.59 -21.61
C ASN A 429 -0.45 -0.17 -22.94
N GLU A 430 -1.29 0.25 -23.88
CA GLU A 430 -1.47 -0.46 -25.16
C GLU A 430 -0.24 -0.36 -26.08
N THR A 431 0.45 0.79 -26.04
CA THR A 431 1.60 1.07 -26.92
C THR A 431 2.91 0.50 -26.40
N CYS A 432 3.11 0.52 -25.09
CA CYS A 432 4.34 0.07 -24.42
C CYS A 432 3.96 -0.69 -23.14
N PRO A 433 3.60 -1.98 -23.25
CA PRO A 433 3.17 -2.78 -22.11
C PRO A 433 4.16 -2.73 -20.94
N GLY A 434 3.66 -2.37 -19.77
CA GLY A 434 4.46 -2.16 -18.55
C GLY A 434 4.77 -0.70 -18.24
N GLU A 435 4.55 0.22 -19.17
CA GLU A 435 4.91 1.63 -18.95
C GLU A 435 4.02 2.33 -17.90
N ASN A 436 2.74 1.94 -17.78
CA ASN A 436 1.89 2.51 -16.72
C ASN A 436 2.38 2.07 -15.34
N ALA A 437 2.73 0.79 -15.19
CA ALA A 437 3.33 0.28 -13.95
C ALA A 437 4.71 0.91 -13.67
N ASN A 438 5.55 1.13 -14.69
CA ASN A 438 6.83 1.84 -14.55
C ASN A 438 6.64 3.28 -14.09
N MET A 439 5.71 4.01 -14.69
CA MET A 439 5.36 5.38 -14.29
C MET A 439 4.85 5.42 -12.84
N LEU A 440 3.99 4.48 -12.45
CA LEU A 440 3.51 4.41 -11.07
C LEU A 440 4.65 4.13 -10.08
N ALA A 441 5.59 3.25 -10.41
CA ALA A 441 6.78 3.00 -9.58
C ALA A 441 7.67 4.24 -9.43
N ARG A 442 7.84 5.02 -10.51
CA ARG A 442 8.53 6.31 -10.50
C ARG A 442 7.82 7.34 -9.61
N ILE A 443 6.50 7.41 -9.67
CA ILE A 443 5.68 8.28 -8.79
C ILE A 443 5.86 7.87 -7.32
N VAL A 444 5.85 6.57 -7.01
CA VAL A 444 6.11 6.09 -5.65
C VAL A 444 7.48 6.54 -5.15
N CYS A 445 8.55 6.28 -5.91
CA CYS A 445 9.91 6.64 -5.49
C CYS A 445 10.10 8.16 -5.37
N GLY A 446 9.56 8.95 -6.30
CA GLY A 446 9.61 10.42 -6.24
C GLY A 446 8.82 10.99 -5.05
N THR A 447 7.69 10.37 -4.69
CA THR A 447 6.91 10.76 -3.51
C THR A 447 7.61 10.34 -2.22
N VAL A 448 8.30 9.19 -2.20
CA VAL A 448 9.16 8.77 -1.09
C VAL A 448 10.26 9.82 -0.89
N LEU A 449 10.96 10.25 -1.94
CA LEU A 449 11.98 11.30 -1.85
C LEU A 449 11.41 12.60 -1.25
N ALA A 450 10.22 13.03 -1.67
CA ALA A 450 9.54 14.18 -1.09
C ALA A 450 9.24 13.98 0.42
N GLY A 451 8.73 12.81 0.79
CA GLY A 451 8.47 12.45 2.18
C GLY A 451 9.76 12.44 3.01
N GLU A 452 10.82 11.81 2.53
CA GLU A 452 12.13 11.72 3.18
C GLU A 452 12.69 13.12 3.45
N LEU A 453 12.71 13.98 2.43
CA LEU A 453 13.19 15.34 2.53
C LEU A 453 12.46 16.12 3.63
N SER A 454 11.13 16.04 3.69
CA SER A 454 10.34 16.77 4.71
C SER A 454 10.54 16.22 6.12
N LEU A 455 10.51 14.89 6.30
CA LEU A 455 10.65 14.28 7.62
C LEU A 455 12.06 14.49 8.19
N MET A 456 13.09 14.27 7.38
CA MET A 456 14.49 14.50 7.77
C MET A 456 14.71 15.96 8.17
N SER A 457 14.08 16.89 7.46
CA SER A 457 14.13 18.31 7.81
C SER A 457 13.45 18.63 9.14
N ALA A 458 12.32 17.99 9.43
CA ALA A 458 11.63 18.15 10.71
C ALA A 458 12.45 17.56 11.87
N LEU A 459 13.18 16.46 11.66
CA LEU A 459 14.09 15.88 12.63
C LEU A 459 15.30 16.79 12.88
N ALA A 460 15.96 17.25 11.81
CA ALA A 460 17.11 18.14 11.90
C ALA A 460 16.78 19.47 12.62
N ALA A 461 15.57 19.98 12.46
CA ALA A 461 15.10 21.20 13.13
C ALA A 461 14.50 20.95 14.54
N GLY A 462 14.38 19.70 15.00
CA GLY A 462 13.74 19.38 16.29
C GLY A 462 12.22 19.60 16.34
N HIS A 463 11.54 19.66 15.19
CA HIS A 463 10.13 20.02 15.05
C HIS A 463 9.14 18.83 15.07
N LEU A 464 9.64 17.59 15.14
CA LEU A 464 8.80 16.39 15.00
C LEU A 464 7.68 16.33 16.05
N VAL A 465 8.02 16.41 17.34
CA VAL A 465 7.06 16.26 18.45
C VAL A 465 5.97 17.32 18.39
N ARG A 466 6.33 18.59 18.12
CA ARG A 466 5.38 19.70 18.04
C ARG A 466 4.37 19.52 16.90
N SER A 467 4.81 18.97 15.77
CA SER A 467 3.96 18.74 14.59
C SER A 467 2.98 17.59 14.83
N HIS A 468 3.47 16.47 15.37
CA HIS A 468 2.62 15.33 15.73
C HIS A 468 1.58 15.70 16.80
N LEU A 469 1.95 16.46 17.83
CA LEU A 469 0.99 16.88 18.87
C LEU A 469 -0.12 17.79 18.31
N ARG A 470 0.14 18.57 17.27
CA ARG A 470 -0.84 19.50 16.68
C ARG A 470 -1.84 18.83 15.75
N HIS A 471 -1.43 17.80 15.01
CA HIS A 471 -2.26 17.22 13.93
C HIS A 471 -2.57 15.73 14.10
N ASN A 472 -1.90 15.03 15.01
CA ASN A 472 -2.08 13.58 15.25
C ASN A 472 -2.69 13.30 16.64
N ARG A 473 -3.02 14.34 17.43
CA ARG A 473 -3.91 14.23 18.58
C ARG A 473 -5.20 14.99 18.27
N SER A 474 -6.34 14.34 18.48
CA SER A 474 -7.63 15.01 18.42
C SER A 474 -7.68 16.10 19.50
N SER A 475 -7.71 17.37 19.07
CA SER A 475 -8.13 18.48 19.94
C SER A 475 -9.60 18.36 20.36
N THR A 476 -10.33 17.38 19.82
CA THR A 476 -11.74 17.08 20.08
C THR A 476 -12.02 16.15 21.26
N ASN A 477 -11.01 15.52 21.91
CA ASN A 477 -11.26 14.58 23.03
C ASN A 477 -10.81 15.03 24.42
N THR A 478 -10.43 16.30 24.62
CA THR A 478 -10.24 16.84 25.98
C THR A 478 -11.50 17.58 26.43
N ALA A 479 -12.54 16.83 26.80
CA ALA A 479 -13.57 17.38 27.68
C ALA A 479 -12.94 17.62 29.06
N PRO A 480 -13.12 18.80 29.69
CA PRO A 480 -12.64 19.03 31.04
C PRO A 480 -13.49 18.18 31.99
N THR A 481 -12.91 17.12 32.54
CA THR A 481 -13.48 16.43 33.71
C THR A 481 -13.38 17.37 34.91
N THR A 482 -14.45 18.11 35.18
CA THR A 482 -14.68 18.73 36.49
C THR A 482 -14.94 17.62 37.51
N SER A 483 -13.89 17.10 38.13
CA SER A 483 -14.02 16.24 39.30
C SER A 483 -13.95 17.09 40.57
N ASN A 484 -15.12 17.44 41.10
CA ASN A 484 -15.27 17.84 42.50
C ASN A 484 -14.94 16.64 43.39
N PHE A 485 -13.71 16.55 43.87
CA PHE A 485 -13.34 15.66 44.98
C PHE A 485 -13.00 16.50 46.21
N HIS A 486 -13.91 16.47 47.19
CA HIS A 486 -13.62 16.86 48.56
C HIS A 486 -12.64 15.83 49.18
N PRO A 487 -11.54 16.26 49.82
CA PRO A 487 -10.66 15.34 50.51
C PRO A 487 -11.19 15.08 51.93
N SER A 488 -11.79 13.90 52.16
CA SER A 488 -11.95 13.34 53.50
C SER A 488 -10.63 12.71 53.96
N ARG A 489 -10.01 13.29 55.00
CA ARG A 489 -8.83 12.75 55.69
C ARG A 489 -9.14 11.38 56.32
N PRO A 490 -8.26 10.37 56.21
CA PRO A 490 -8.30 9.22 57.10
C PRO A 490 -7.45 9.49 58.35
N SER A 491 -8.04 9.22 59.51
CA SER A 491 -7.39 9.15 60.81
C SER A 491 -6.54 7.88 60.91
N CYS A 492 -5.24 8.04 61.19
CA CYS A 492 -4.40 6.96 61.69
C CYS A 492 -4.82 6.59 63.12
N THR A 493 -5.18 5.33 63.34
CA THR A 493 -5.12 4.70 64.66
C THR A 493 -4.07 3.60 64.62
N SER A 494 -3.09 3.76 65.51
CA SER A 494 -2.04 2.83 65.87
C SER A 494 -2.58 1.54 66.49
N SER A 495 -2.06 0.39 66.06
CA SER A 495 -1.70 -0.78 66.87
C SER A 495 -0.84 -1.70 66.02
#